data_AF-A0A1F7WH30-F1
#
_entry.id   AF-A0A1F7WH30-F1
#
_cell.length_a   1.000
_cell.length_b   1.000
_cell.length_c   1.000
_cell.angle_alpha   90.00
_cell.angle_beta   90.00
_cell.angle_gamma   90.00
#
_symmetry.space_group_name_H-M   'P 1'
#
loop_
_entity.id
_entity.type
_entity.pdbx_description
1 polymer ?
#
loop_
_entity_poly.entity_id
_entity_poly.type
_entity_poly.pdbx_seq_one_letter_code
_entity_poly.pdbx_strand_id
1 'polypeptide(L)'
;MRDEILAGIKNAMDRGSSLDDAVRSFINAGYNPVEVKDAASQIQDGATTILNPQTPKKLPSSNNLIPPKSQDFEAPLQSSYAPKKSRKWIIVLILILLLLAIGIVLITIFQKQILGLLA
;
A
#
# COMPACT_ATOMS: atom_id res chain seq x y z
N MET A 1 -6.80 19.20 -2.85
CA MET A 1 -6.82 18.04 -1.92
C MET A 1 -7.70 16.90 -2.43
N ARG A 2 -9.02 17.05 -2.62
CA ARG A 2 -9.85 15.94 -3.12
C ARG A 2 -9.37 15.36 -4.46
N ASP A 3 -8.96 16.22 -5.39
CA ASP A 3 -8.42 15.81 -6.71
C ASP A 3 -7.12 14.99 -6.59
N GLU A 4 -6.29 15.29 -5.58
CA GLU A 4 -5.03 14.58 -5.32
C GLU A 4 -5.30 13.17 -4.77
N ILE A 5 -6.30 13.04 -3.89
CA ILE A 5 -6.75 11.75 -3.37
C ILE A 5 -7.33 10.91 -4.51
N LEU A 6 -8.19 11.48 -5.34
CA LEU A 6 -8.78 10.80 -6.49
C LEU A 6 -7.70 10.28 -7.45
N ALA A 7 -6.76 11.15 -7.85
CA ALA A 7 -5.64 10.78 -8.72
C ALA A 7 -4.74 9.70 -8.10
N GLY A 8 -4.51 9.78 -6.79
CA GLY A 8 -3.71 8.82 -6.04
C GLY A 8 -4.38 7.45 -5.91
N ILE A 9 -5.68 7.40 -5.60
CA ILE A 9 -6.46 6.15 -5.57
C ILE A 9 -6.47 5.51 -6.96
N LYS A 10 -6.68 6.30 -8.02
CA LYS A 10 -6.63 5.80 -9.39
C LYS A 10 -5.28 5.19 -9.74
N ASN A 11 -4.17 5.87 -9.44
CA ASN A 11 -2.81 5.35 -9.65
C ASN A 11 -2.54 4.06 -8.84
N ALA A 12 -3.08 3.94 -7.62
CA ALA A 12 -2.97 2.70 -6.84
C ALA A 12 -3.76 1.55 -7.51
N MET A 13 -4.95 1.82 -8.02
CA MET A 13 -5.76 0.84 -8.76
C MET A 13 -5.11 0.43 -10.09
N ASP A 14 -4.51 1.37 -10.82
CA ASP A 14 -3.76 1.10 -12.04
C ASP A 14 -2.54 0.19 -11.77
N ARG A 15 -2.02 0.18 -10.53
CA ARG A 15 -0.95 -0.72 -10.06
C ARG A 15 -1.46 -2.06 -9.52
N GLY A 16 -2.78 -2.29 -9.53
CA GLY A 16 -3.42 -3.53 -9.10
C GLY A 16 -3.89 -3.56 -7.64
N SER A 17 -3.83 -2.46 -6.90
CA SER A 17 -4.47 -2.39 -5.58
C SER A 17 -6.00 -2.37 -5.73
N SER A 18 -6.71 -3.01 -4.80
CA SER A 18 -8.17 -2.87 -4.74
C SER A 18 -8.55 -1.47 -4.26
N LEU A 19 -9.76 -1.02 -4.62
CA LEU A 19 -10.27 0.28 -4.17
C LEU A 19 -10.26 0.38 -2.63
N ASP A 20 -10.66 -0.69 -1.94
CA ASP A 20 -10.69 -0.73 -0.47
C ASP A 20 -9.28 -0.63 0.14
N ASP A 21 -8.30 -1.31 -0.46
CA ASP A 21 -6.90 -1.25 -0.02
C ASP A 21 -6.28 0.15 -0.24
N ALA A 22 -6.57 0.77 -1.38
CA ALA A 22 -6.20 2.15 -1.65
C ALA A 22 -6.83 3.10 -0.62
N VAL A 23 -8.14 3.01 -0.37
CA VAL A 23 -8.84 3.82 0.64
C VAL A 23 -8.20 3.68 2.02
N ARG A 24 -7.92 2.45 2.47
CA ARG A 24 -7.24 2.20 3.76
C ARG A 24 -5.86 2.82 3.79
N SER A 25 -5.09 2.73 2.71
CA SER A 25 -3.76 3.32 2.60
C SER A 25 -3.78 4.84 2.76
N PHE A 26 -4.72 5.53 2.14
CA PHE A 26 -4.90 6.98 2.29
C PHE A 26 -5.33 7.36 3.72
N ILE A 27 -6.26 6.63 4.33
CA ILE A 27 -6.65 6.87 5.73
C ILE A 27 -5.45 6.70 6.68
N ASN A 28 -4.65 5.65 6.48
CA ASN A 28 -3.44 5.40 7.28
C ASN A 28 -2.33 6.45 7.06
N ALA A 29 -2.32 7.10 5.90
CA ALA A 29 -1.39 8.19 5.58
C ALA A 29 -1.82 9.53 6.21
N GLY A 30 -2.95 9.58 6.91
CA GLY A 30 -3.44 10.76 7.62
C GLY A 30 -4.41 11.62 6.82
N TYR A 31 -4.91 11.15 5.67
CA TYR A 31 -5.97 11.83 4.94
C TYR A 31 -7.32 11.69 5.65
N ASN A 32 -8.20 12.68 5.47
CA ASN A 32 -9.52 12.68 6.09
C ASN A 32 -10.38 11.52 5.53
N PRO A 33 -10.90 10.61 6.38
CA PRO A 33 -11.68 9.45 5.92
C PRO A 33 -12.92 9.79 5.11
N VAL A 34 -13.55 10.94 5.38
CA VAL A 34 -14.75 11.38 4.64
C VAL A 34 -14.37 11.75 3.21
N GLU A 35 -13.27 12.48 3.02
CA GLU A 35 -12.79 12.88 1.69
C GLU A 35 -12.28 11.71 0.88
N VAL A 36 -11.62 10.74 1.53
CA VAL A 36 -11.13 9.52 0.88
C VAL A 36 -12.30 8.66 0.38
N LYS A 37 -13.36 8.51 1.20
CA LYS A 37 -14.57 7.77 0.80
C LYS A 37 -15.32 8.47 -0.33
N ASP A 38 -15.47 9.79 -0.26
CA ASP A 38 -16.12 10.59 -1.30
C ASP A 38 -15.38 10.45 -2.66
N ALA A 39 -14.05 10.53 -2.65
CA ALA A 39 -13.23 10.30 -3.84
C ALA A 39 -13.37 8.85 -4.37
N ALA A 40 -13.41 7.85 -3.48
CA ALA A 40 -13.59 6.46 -3.86
C ALA A 40 -14.96 6.18 -4.52
N SER A 41 -16.03 6.80 -4.01
CA SER A 41 -17.38 6.70 -4.58
C SER A 41 -17.43 7.26 -6.02
N GLN A 42 -16.77 8.39 -6.27
CA GLN A 42 -16.71 8.98 -7.61
C GLN A 42 -16.04 8.05 -8.64
N ILE A 43 -15.06 7.24 -8.22
CA ILE A 43 -14.41 6.26 -9.10
C ILE A 43 -15.37 5.11 -9.45
N GLN A 44 -16.19 4.64 -8.49
CA GLN A 44 -17.19 3.61 -8.74
C GLN A 44 -18.27 4.11 -9.71
N ASP A 45 -18.75 5.34 -9.52
CA ASP A 45 -19.75 5.95 -10.38
C ASP A 45 -19.21 6.19 -11.80
N GLY A 46 -17.97 6.65 -11.94
CA GLY A 46 -17.32 6.90 -13.22
C GLY A 46 -17.10 5.63 -14.06
N ALA A 47 -16.84 4.49 -13.42
CA ALA A 47 -16.63 3.21 -14.11
C ALA A 47 -17.90 2.69 -14.81
N THR A 48 -19.09 3.00 -14.28
CA THR A 48 -20.36 2.54 -14.87
C THR A 48 -20.76 3.31 -16.14
N THR A 49 -20.18 4.49 -16.37
CA THR A 49 -20.57 5.36 -17.50
C THR A 49 -20.01 4.88 -18.86
N ILE A 50 -18.91 4.13 -18.89
CA ILE A 50 -18.27 3.72 -20.17
C ILE A 50 -18.79 2.38 -20.71
N LEU A 51 -19.42 1.56 -19.86
CA LEU A 51 -19.91 0.22 -20.25
C LEU A 51 -21.32 0.20 -20.85
N ASN A 52 -21.97 1.36 -21.00
CA ASN A 52 -23.25 1.45 -21.71
C ASN A 52 -23.11 2.35 -22.94
N PRO A 53 -22.65 1.83 -24.11
CA PRO A 53 -22.85 2.53 -25.36
C PRO A 53 -24.35 2.72 -25.55
N GLN A 54 -24.78 3.98 -25.50
CA GLN A 54 -26.16 4.39 -25.70
C GLN A 54 -26.65 3.87 -27.06
N THR A 55 -27.41 2.78 -27.05
CA THR A 55 -28.41 2.54 -28.10
C THR A 55 -29.62 3.42 -27.79
N PRO A 56 -30.16 4.15 -28.78
CA PRO A 56 -31.25 5.08 -28.55
C PRO A 56 -32.54 4.34 -28.17
N LYS A 57 -32.91 4.49 -26.89
CA LYS A 57 -34.25 4.68 -26.33
C LYS A 57 -35.43 4.02 -27.09
N LYS A 58 -35.88 2.86 -26.59
CA LYS A 58 -37.31 2.48 -26.60
C LYS A 58 -37.78 2.22 -25.17
N LEU A 59 -38.88 2.89 -24.79
CA LEU A 59 -39.61 2.71 -23.53
C LEU A 59 -40.41 1.37 -23.54
N PRO A 60 -41.29 1.10 -22.56
CA PRO A 60 -40.97 0.55 -21.25
C PRO A 60 -41.67 -0.83 -21.11
N SER A 61 -40.95 -1.87 -20.65
CA SER A 61 -41.62 -3.13 -20.34
C SER A 61 -41.55 -3.43 -18.86
N SER A 62 -42.74 -3.39 -18.29
CA SER A 62 -43.15 -3.89 -17.00
C SER A 62 -42.79 -5.36 -16.80
N ASN A 63 -42.58 -5.71 -15.53
CA ASN A 63 -43.11 -6.89 -14.83
C ASN A 63 -42.15 -7.99 -14.39
N ASN A 64 -42.36 -8.35 -13.11
CA ASN A 64 -41.99 -9.56 -12.36
C ASN A 64 -40.53 -9.73 -11.90
N LEU A 65 -40.26 -9.66 -10.59
CA LEU A 65 -40.58 -10.59 -9.49
C LEU A 65 -39.68 -11.83 -9.43
N ILE A 66 -38.92 -11.85 -8.33
CA ILE A 66 -38.39 -12.98 -7.54
C ILE A 66 -36.88 -13.30 -7.74
N PRO A 67 -36.11 -13.40 -6.63
CA PRO A 67 -34.66 -13.52 -6.64
C PRO A 67 -34.20 -14.98 -6.65
N PRO A 68 -32.95 -15.24 -7.06
CA PRO A 68 -32.25 -16.38 -6.51
C PRO A 68 -30.83 -16.04 -6.06
N LYS A 69 -30.57 -16.44 -4.80
CA LYS A 69 -29.39 -17.17 -4.37
C LYS A 69 -28.14 -16.32 -4.05
N SER A 70 -28.02 -16.07 -2.75
CA SER A 70 -26.75 -16.01 -2.03
C SER A 70 -25.77 -17.06 -2.57
N GLN A 71 -24.78 -16.59 -3.33
CA GLN A 71 -23.53 -17.30 -3.51
C GLN A 71 -22.60 -16.81 -2.41
N ASP A 72 -22.37 -17.68 -1.43
CA ASP A 72 -21.16 -17.68 -0.63
C ASP A 72 -19.96 -17.75 -1.59
N PHE A 73 -19.46 -16.58 -1.96
CA PHE A 73 -18.11 -16.45 -2.49
C PHE A 73 -17.18 -16.27 -1.29
N GLU A 74 -16.86 -17.40 -0.64
CA GLU A 74 -15.56 -17.54 0.01
C GLU A 74 -14.50 -17.51 -1.10
N ALA A 75 -14.13 -16.30 -1.53
CA ALA A 75 -12.90 -16.10 -2.25
C ALA A 75 -11.76 -16.28 -1.24
N PRO A 76 -10.79 -17.18 -1.47
CA PRO A 76 -9.63 -17.26 -0.61
C PRO A 76 -8.92 -15.91 -0.66
N LEU A 77 -8.84 -15.28 0.52
CA LEU A 77 -8.08 -14.07 0.80
C LEU A 77 -6.61 -14.32 0.43
N GLN A 78 -6.25 -14.15 -0.84
CA GLN A 78 -4.88 -13.90 -1.24
C GLN A 78 -4.58 -12.45 -0.87
N SER A 79 -4.38 -12.23 0.41
CA SER A 79 -3.62 -11.11 0.92
C SER A 79 -2.24 -11.17 0.27
N SER A 80 -2.07 -10.39 -0.80
CA SER A 80 -0.76 -10.03 -1.30
C SER A 80 -0.13 -9.13 -0.24
N TYR A 81 0.47 -9.77 0.77
CA TYR A 81 1.26 -9.11 1.78
C TYR A 81 2.46 -8.49 1.08
N ALA A 82 2.37 -7.20 0.73
CA ALA A 82 3.55 -6.41 0.46
C ALA A 82 4.49 -6.57 1.66
N PRO A 83 5.71 -7.09 1.50
CA PRO A 83 6.58 -7.41 2.62
C PRO A 83 6.93 -6.13 3.35
N LYS A 84 6.28 -5.93 4.50
CA LYS A 84 6.61 -4.84 5.43
C LYS A 84 8.01 -5.13 5.95
N LYS A 85 9.04 -4.61 5.26
CA LYS A 85 10.46 -4.75 5.60
C LYS A 85 10.63 -4.35 7.07
N SER A 86 10.72 -5.34 7.94
CA SER A 86 10.81 -5.12 9.37
C SER A 86 12.09 -4.32 9.65
N ARG A 87 11.96 -3.22 10.40
CA ARG A 87 13.09 -2.32 10.74
C ARG A 87 14.18 -3.00 11.57
N LYS A 88 14.06 -4.31 11.87
CA LYS A 88 15.03 -5.10 12.64
C LYS A 88 16.43 -5.11 11.99
N TRP A 89 16.51 -4.97 10.67
CA TRP A 89 17.80 -4.87 9.97
C TRP A 89 18.60 -3.60 10.29
N ILE A 90 17.92 -2.51 10.67
CA ILE A 90 18.59 -1.25 11.06
C ILE A 90 19.34 -1.43 12.39
N ILE A 91 18.79 -2.22 13.32
CA ILE A 91 19.43 -2.49 14.61
C ILE A 91 20.74 -3.27 14.41
N VAL A 92 20.72 -4.27 13.52
CA VAL A 92 21.93 -5.05 13.17
C VAL A 92 23.00 -4.16 12.55
N LEU A 93 22.61 -3.25 11.64
CA LEU A 93 23.53 -2.30 11.01
C LEU A 93 24.22 -1.39 12.04
N ILE A 94 23.46 -0.86 13.00
CA ILE A 94 23.98 0.02 14.07
C ILE A 94 24.96 -0.73 14.96
N LEU A 95 24.67 -1.99 15.30
CA LEU A 95 25.52 -2.80 16.16
C LEU A 95 26.88 -3.12 15.50
N ILE A 96 26.86 -3.41 14.20
CA ILE A 96 28.09 -3.61 13.40
C ILE A 96 28.91 -2.32 13.34
N LEU A 97 28.26 -1.18 13.09
CA LEU A 97 28.93 0.12 13.03
C LEU A 97 29.62 0.46 14.37
N LEU A 98 28.95 0.19 15.50
CA LEU A 98 29.48 0.43 16.84
C LEU A 98 30.72 -0.44 17.11
N LEU A 99 30.66 -1.73 16.79
CA LEU A 99 31.79 -2.66 16.94
C LEU A 99 33.00 -2.21 16.12
N LEU A 100 32.78 -1.74 14.89
CA LEU A 100 33.83 -1.25 14.00
C LEU A 100 34.51 0.00 14.58
N ALA A 101 33.73 0.94 15.11
CA ALA A 101 34.26 2.14 15.76
C ALA A 101 35.12 1.80 16.99
N ILE A 102 34.66 0.89 17.84
CA ILE A 102 35.43 0.42 19.01
C ILE A 102 36.72 -0.26 18.57
N GLY A 103 36.65 -1.12 17.54
CA GLY A 103 37.83 -1.80 16.99
C GLY A 103 38.88 -0.82 16.47
N ILE A 104 38.48 0.21 15.74
CA ILE A 104 39.39 1.26 15.26
C ILE A 104 40.05 1.98 16.44
N VAL A 105 39.28 2.38 17.46
CA VAL A 105 39.83 3.07 18.63
C VAL A 105 40.85 2.18 19.36
N LEU A 106 40.54 0.90 19.58
CA LEU A 106 41.49 -0.04 20.18
C LEU A 106 42.75 -0.18 19.32
N ILE A 107 42.63 -0.36 18.00
CA ILE A 107 43.80 -0.44 17.11
C ILE A 107 44.66 0.82 17.25
N THR A 108 44.08 2.02 17.30
CA THR A 108 44.86 3.26 17.44
C THR A 108 45.58 3.39 18.79
N ILE A 109 44.97 2.93 19.88
CA ILE A 109 45.58 2.95 21.22
C ILE A 109 46.72 1.92 21.30
N PHE A 110 46.49 0.73 20.77
CA PHE A 110 47.42 -0.39 20.85
C PHE A 110 48.44 -0.43 19.70
N GLN A 111 48.34 0.46 18.71
CA GLN A 111 49.21 0.49 17.54
C GLN A 111 50.70 0.49 17.94
N LYS A 112 51.06 1.26 18.98
CA LYS A 112 52.44 1.33 19.47
C LYS A 112 52.94 0.00 20.06
N GLN A 113 52.08 -0.71 20.78
CA GLN A 113 52.43 -2.01 21.37
C GLN A 113 52.54 -3.09 20.29
N ILE A 114 51.67 -3.05 19.29
CA ILE A 114 51.68 -4.00 18.17
C ILE A 114 52.93 -3.80 17.31
N LEU A 115 53.30 -2.55 16.99
CA LEU A 115 54.54 -2.27 16.25
C LEU A 115 55.79 -2.66 17.04
N GLY A 116 55.79 -2.45 18.36
CA GLY A 116 56.90 -2.87 19.22
C GLY A 116 57.02 -4.39 19.42
N LEU A 117 55.97 -5.15 19.09
CA LEU A 117 55.98 -6.62 19.10
C LEU A 117 56.44 -7.22 17.77
N LEU A 118 56.33 -6.44 16.68
CA LEU A 118 56.74 -6.84 15.33
C LEU A 118 58.17 -6.40 14.98
N ALA A 119 58.72 -5.43 15.70
CA ALA A 119 60.08 -4.91 15.54
C ALA A 119 61.06 -5.68 16.45
#